data_AF-A0A4S8I3K8-F1
#
_entry.id   AF-A0A4S8I3K8-F1
#
_cell.length_a   1.000
_cell.length_b   1.000
_cell.length_c   1.000
_cell.angle_alpha   90.00
_cell.angle_beta   90.00
_cell.angle_gamma   90.00
#
_symmetry.space_group_name_H-M   'P 1'
#
loop_
_entity.id
_entity.type
_entity.pdbx_description
1 polymer ?
#
loop_
_entity_poly.entity_id
_entity_poly.type
_entity_poly.pdbx_seq_one_letter_code
_entity_poly.pdbx_strand_id
1 'polypeptide(L)'
;MSMLKQLLAITGSALIIASCQDANNQSDVTTDSATAEQPLADTTPKSNTQYVDLKTGQPADLYYNSKKKRTYSETTNEPVDLYVNVVTGDTIYGQGRYVVNGYIVKTADGTYKLDDKKIKIDGDEIKIKEGDKKFKMEEGEMKIKDGDEKMKTDGDESKIKTEDMKSKTEDGQTKTKE
;
A
#
# COMPACT_ATOMS: atom_id res chain seq x y z
N MET A 1 11.10 19.14 52.21
CA MET A 1 11.17 20.20 51.18
C MET A 1 9.83 20.22 50.47
N SER A 2 9.22 21.39 50.42
CA SER A 2 7.91 21.67 49.83
C SER A 2 8.04 21.94 48.33
N MET A 3 6.89 21.93 47.64
CA MET A 3 6.60 22.48 46.30
C MET A 3 6.87 21.53 45.11
N LEU A 4 6.05 21.45 44.07
CA LEU A 4 4.92 22.27 43.62
C LEU A 4 4.03 21.42 42.69
N LYS A 5 2.71 21.56 42.79
CA LYS A 5 1.72 20.95 41.89
C LYS A 5 1.70 21.71 40.56
N GLN A 6 1.74 21.02 39.42
CA GLN A 6 1.40 21.61 38.13
C GLN A 6 -0.04 21.21 37.74
N LEU A 7 -0.92 22.22 37.72
CA LEU A 7 -2.26 22.17 37.15
C LEU A 7 -2.13 22.51 35.66
N LEU A 8 -2.52 21.60 34.76
CA LEU A 8 -2.65 21.92 33.34
C LEU A 8 -4.08 22.41 33.07
N ALA A 9 -4.22 23.66 32.62
CA ALA A 9 -5.48 24.27 32.25
C ALA A 9 -5.91 23.81 30.85
N ILE A 10 -7.14 23.31 30.74
CA ILE A 10 -7.81 22.95 29.49
C ILE A 10 -8.49 24.22 28.97
N THR A 11 -7.91 24.86 27.96
CA THR A 11 -8.60 25.91 27.19
C THR A 11 -9.29 25.26 25.99
N GLY A 12 -10.60 25.07 26.12
CA GLY A 12 -11.47 24.64 25.04
C GLY A 12 -11.70 25.77 24.03
N SER A 13 -11.48 25.47 22.75
CA SER A 13 -11.90 26.32 21.64
C SER A 13 -13.25 25.84 21.13
N ALA A 14 -14.28 26.67 21.32
CA ALA A 14 -15.58 26.50 20.68
C ALA A 14 -15.47 26.88 19.20
N LEU A 15 -15.78 25.94 18.30
CA LEU A 15 -15.99 26.22 16.88
C LEU A 15 -17.48 26.54 16.67
N ILE A 16 -17.76 27.78 16.28
CA ILE A 16 -19.08 28.26 15.88
C ILE A 16 -19.35 27.74 14.46
N ILE A 17 -20.41 26.94 14.31
CA ILE A 17 -20.94 26.56 12.99
C ILE A 17 -21.91 27.67 12.56
N ALA A 18 -21.50 28.49 11.59
CA ALA A 18 -22.39 29.42 10.92
C ALA A 18 -23.11 28.69 9.77
N SER A 19 -24.41 28.45 9.92
CA SER A 19 -25.28 27.98 8.86
C SER A 19 -25.84 29.17 8.08
N CYS A 20 -25.46 29.35 6.82
CA CYS A 20 -26.20 30.22 5.90
C CYS A 20 -27.22 29.37 5.14
N GLN A 21 -28.50 29.56 5.46
CA GLN A 21 -29.60 29.24 4.56
C GLN A 21 -30.10 30.57 4.01
N ASP A 22 -29.78 30.87 2.75
CA ASP A 22 -30.46 31.94 2.02
C ASP A 22 -31.27 31.32 0.90
N ALA A 23 -32.57 31.36 1.08
CA ALA A 23 -33.55 31.11 0.05
C ALA A 23 -34.31 32.41 -0.22
N ASN A 24 -34.30 32.76 -1.51
CA ASN A 24 -35.41 33.34 -2.27
C ASN A 24 -35.48 34.87 -2.46
N ASN A 25 -35.11 35.26 -3.69
CA ASN A 25 -35.78 36.17 -4.62
C ASN A 25 -36.27 37.55 -4.14
N GLN A 26 -35.60 38.58 -4.65
CA GLN A 26 -36.29 39.72 -5.23
C GLN A 26 -35.46 40.35 -6.36
N SER A 27 -36.09 40.44 -7.53
CA SER A 27 -35.55 41.00 -8.78
C SER A 27 -35.58 42.52 -8.75
N ASP A 28 -34.50 43.18 -9.19
CA ASP A 28 -34.63 44.45 -9.91
C ASP A 28 -33.43 44.72 -10.83
N VAL A 29 -33.74 45.38 -11.94
CA VAL A 29 -32.93 45.57 -13.15
C VAL A 29 -31.98 46.77 -12.98
N THR A 30 -30.77 46.72 -13.54
CA THR A 30 -30.15 47.69 -14.48
C THR A 30 -28.62 47.52 -14.57
N THR A 31 -28.17 47.01 -15.73
CA THR A 31 -27.01 47.41 -16.56
C THR A 31 -25.75 48.00 -15.90
N ASP A 32 -24.64 47.25 -15.84
CA ASP A 32 -23.48 47.31 -16.77
C ASP A 32 -22.26 46.56 -16.19
N SER A 33 -21.52 45.88 -17.07
CA SER A 33 -20.17 45.31 -16.86
C SER A 33 -20.00 44.25 -15.76
N ALA A 34 -20.04 42.97 -16.13
CA ALA A 34 -19.39 41.91 -15.36
C ALA A 34 -18.91 40.78 -16.26
N THR A 35 -17.62 40.50 -16.12
CA THR A 35 -16.84 39.36 -16.59
C THR A 35 -17.66 38.08 -16.71
N ALA A 36 -17.55 37.41 -17.86
CA ALA A 36 -18.08 36.07 -18.06
C ALA A 36 -17.36 35.07 -17.15
N GLU A 37 -17.88 34.84 -15.95
CA GLU A 37 -17.58 33.64 -15.17
C GLU A 37 -18.28 32.48 -15.87
N GLN A 38 -17.50 31.71 -16.63
CA GLN A 38 -17.93 30.39 -17.06
C GLN A 38 -18.14 29.53 -15.81
N PRO A 39 -19.19 28.69 -15.74
CA PRO A 39 -19.31 27.72 -14.67
C PRO A 39 -18.08 26.81 -14.73
N LEU A 40 -17.29 26.79 -13.66
CA LEU A 40 -16.27 25.78 -13.42
C LEU A 40 -16.97 24.43 -13.54
N ALA A 41 -16.76 23.76 -14.67
CA ALA A 41 -17.17 22.40 -14.85
C ALA A 41 -16.53 21.61 -13.71
N ASP A 42 -17.36 21.03 -12.86
CA ASP A 42 -16.97 20.01 -11.90
C ASP A 42 -16.52 18.79 -12.71
N THR A 43 -15.30 18.86 -13.23
CA THR A 43 -14.55 17.71 -13.69
C THR A 43 -14.01 17.03 -12.45
N THR A 44 -14.88 16.52 -11.59
CA THR A 44 -14.47 15.46 -10.67
C THR A 44 -14.11 14.27 -11.58
N PRO A 45 -12.82 13.91 -11.74
CA PRO A 45 -12.49 12.69 -12.44
C PRO A 45 -13.20 11.59 -11.69
N LYS A 46 -14.11 10.91 -12.39
CA LYS A 46 -14.82 9.74 -11.88
C LYS A 46 -13.79 8.62 -11.77
N SER A 47 -12.99 8.70 -10.72
CA SER A 47 -11.90 7.77 -10.47
C SER A 47 -12.58 6.47 -10.02
N ASN A 48 -12.64 5.50 -10.93
CA ASN A 48 -13.02 4.12 -10.58
C ASN A 48 -11.81 3.49 -9.88
N THR A 49 -11.39 4.11 -8.78
CA THR A 49 -10.13 3.82 -8.13
C THR A 49 -10.28 2.55 -7.33
N GLN A 50 -9.92 1.46 -8.00
CA GLN A 50 -9.74 0.13 -7.40
C GLN A 50 -8.63 0.12 -6.34
N TYR A 51 -7.89 1.22 -6.13
CA TYR A 51 -6.81 1.31 -5.17
C TYR A 51 -6.98 2.47 -4.20
N VAL A 52 -6.54 2.25 -2.95
CA VAL A 52 -6.43 3.28 -1.90
C VAL A 52 -4.98 3.32 -1.44
N ASP A 53 -4.37 4.50 -1.47
CA ASP A 53 -3.02 4.71 -0.93
C ASP A 53 -3.08 4.73 0.60
N LEU A 54 -2.31 3.87 1.26
CA LEU A 54 -2.30 3.76 2.72
C LEU A 54 -1.57 4.91 3.42
N LYS A 55 -0.76 5.70 2.70
CA LYS A 55 -0.12 6.90 3.26
C LYS A 55 -1.12 8.02 3.46
N THR A 56 -2.01 8.23 2.49
CA THR A 56 -2.99 9.33 2.46
C THR A 56 -4.39 8.91 2.88
N GLY A 57 -4.71 7.62 2.78
CA GLY A 57 -6.05 7.07 2.98
C GLY A 57 -7.02 7.43 1.84
N GLN A 58 -6.54 8.03 0.76
CA GLN A 58 -7.36 8.47 -0.36
C GLN A 58 -7.36 7.44 -1.49
N PRO A 59 -8.46 7.36 -2.27
CA PRO A 59 -8.45 6.60 -3.51
C PRO A 59 -7.39 7.15 -4.47
N ALA A 60 -6.67 6.26 -5.16
CA ALA A 60 -5.55 6.63 -6.00
C ALA A 60 -5.55 5.85 -7.32
N ASP A 61 -5.36 6.55 -8.43
CA ASP A 61 -5.06 5.94 -9.73
C ASP A 61 -3.56 5.64 -9.78
N LEU A 62 -3.22 4.39 -10.06
CA LEU A 62 -1.86 3.88 -9.91
C LEU A 62 -1.39 3.20 -11.20
N TYR A 63 -0.14 3.44 -11.57
CA TYR A 63 0.53 2.71 -12.63
C TYR A 63 1.83 2.07 -12.11
N TYR A 64 2.24 0.96 -12.72
CA TYR A 64 3.46 0.25 -12.36
C TYR A 64 4.56 0.48 -13.39
N ASN A 65 5.69 1.05 -12.96
CA ASN A 65 6.87 1.17 -13.80
C ASN A 65 7.69 -0.12 -13.70
N SER A 66 7.59 -0.97 -14.73
CA SER A 66 8.27 -2.28 -14.78
C SER A 66 9.80 -2.19 -14.78
N LYS A 67 10.39 -1.09 -15.30
CA LYS A 67 11.84 -0.88 -15.32
C LYS A 67 12.38 -0.51 -13.94
N LYS A 68 11.65 0.29 -13.19
CA LYS A 68 12.02 0.71 -11.81
C LYS A 68 11.45 -0.21 -10.74
N LYS A 69 10.69 -1.23 -11.14
CA LYS A 69 9.95 -2.16 -10.28
C LYS A 69 9.12 -1.46 -9.21
N ARG A 70 8.54 -0.29 -9.51
CA ARG A 70 7.86 0.56 -8.52
C ARG A 70 6.52 1.09 -9.01
N THR A 71 5.57 1.18 -8.09
CA THR A 71 4.23 1.74 -8.31
C THR A 71 4.24 3.24 -8.05
N TYR A 72 3.53 3.99 -8.88
CA TYR A 72 3.44 5.45 -8.83
C TYR A 72 1.98 5.87 -8.94
N SER A 73 1.66 7.01 -8.32
CA SER A 73 0.40 7.72 -8.56
C SER A 73 0.39 8.30 -9.97
N GLU A 74 -0.68 8.07 -10.73
CA GLU A 74 -0.86 8.66 -12.06
C GLU A 74 -1.00 10.19 -11.99
N THR A 75 -1.59 10.71 -10.91
CA THR A 75 -1.83 12.15 -10.74
C THR A 75 -0.57 12.91 -10.37
N THR A 76 0.20 12.41 -9.39
CA THR A 76 1.36 13.13 -8.84
C THR A 76 2.69 12.67 -9.40
N ASN A 77 2.73 11.50 -10.07
CA ASN A 77 3.96 10.81 -10.46
C ASN A 77 4.91 10.52 -9.26
N GLU A 78 4.36 10.50 -8.04
CA GLU A 78 5.10 10.15 -6.84
C GLU A 78 5.03 8.63 -6.57
N PRO A 79 6.08 8.04 -5.98
CA PRO A 79 6.05 6.63 -5.61
C PRO A 79 5.03 6.35 -4.51
N VAL A 80 4.32 5.23 -4.65
CA VAL A 80 3.38 4.73 -3.65
C VAL A 80 3.94 3.44 -3.07
N ASP A 81 4.22 3.45 -1.76
CA ASP A 81 4.89 2.34 -1.09
C ASP A 81 3.92 1.24 -0.65
N LEU A 82 2.73 1.62 -0.15
CA LEU A 82 1.71 0.69 0.31
C LEU A 82 0.34 1.16 -0.16
N TYR A 83 -0.42 0.27 -0.78
CA TYR A 83 -1.79 0.55 -1.19
C TYR A 83 -2.66 -0.70 -1.04
N VAL A 84 -3.98 -0.50 -0.99
CA VAL A 84 -4.96 -1.59 -0.93
C VAL A 84 -5.68 -1.66 -2.26
N ASN A 85 -5.77 -2.85 -2.85
CA ASN A 85 -6.74 -3.13 -3.89
C ASN A 85 -8.11 -3.34 -3.23
N VAL A 86 -9.04 -2.40 -3.40
CA VAL A 86 -10.35 -2.46 -2.74
C VAL A 86 -11.27 -3.52 -3.34
N VAL A 87 -10.95 -4.03 -4.53
CA VAL A 87 -11.69 -5.12 -5.18
C VAL A 87 -11.33 -6.47 -4.54
N THR A 88 -10.05 -6.73 -4.28
CA THR A 88 -9.59 -8.00 -3.69
C THR A 88 -9.41 -7.94 -2.17
N GLY A 89 -9.28 -6.74 -1.60
CA GLY A 89 -8.92 -6.53 -0.20
C GLY A 89 -7.42 -6.67 0.08
N ASP A 90 -6.59 -6.86 -0.95
CA ASP A 90 -5.15 -7.10 -0.77
C ASP A 90 -4.38 -5.81 -0.52
N THR A 91 -3.54 -5.83 0.51
CA THR A 91 -2.48 -4.85 0.75
C THR A 91 -1.28 -5.21 -0.09
N ILE A 92 -0.81 -4.27 -0.90
CA ILE A 92 0.28 -4.45 -1.86
C ILE A 92 1.40 -3.48 -1.52
N TYR A 93 2.63 -4.01 -1.47
CA TYR A 93 3.85 -3.21 -1.43
C TYR A 93 4.23 -2.78 -2.84
N GLY A 94 4.28 -1.47 -3.06
CA GLY A 94 4.36 -0.89 -4.40
C GLY A 94 5.67 -1.13 -5.13
N GLN A 95 6.75 -1.43 -4.40
CA GLN A 95 7.95 -1.99 -5.02
C GLN A 95 7.79 -3.50 -5.19
N GLY A 96 7.93 -3.98 -6.43
CA GLY A 96 7.71 -5.39 -6.79
C GLY A 96 6.25 -5.87 -6.85
N ARG A 97 5.29 -5.10 -6.33
CA ARG A 97 3.85 -5.46 -6.23
C ARG A 97 3.60 -6.71 -5.38
N TYR A 98 4.35 -6.87 -4.29
CA TYR A 98 4.18 -8.00 -3.39
C TYR A 98 2.92 -7.83 -2.53
N VAL A 99 2.10 -8.87 -2.45
CA VAL A 99 0.96 -8.90 -1.51
C VAL A 99 1.50 -9.13 -0.09
N VAL A 100 1.15 -8.23 0.83
CA VAL A 100 1.71 -8.15 2.20
C VAL A 100 0.64 -8.15 3.30
N ASN A 101 -0.48 -8.81 3.05
CA ASN A 101 -1.59 -8.96 4.01
C ASN A 101 -1.08 -9.51 5.35
N GLY A 102 -1.40 -8.84 6.47
CA GLY A 102 -0.98 -9.27 7.81
C GLY A 102 0.50 -9.02 8.16
N TYR A 103 1.27 -8.42 7.25
CA TYR A 103 2.69 -8.07 7.45
C TYR A 103 2.93 -6.56 7.51
N ILE A 104 1.87 -5.75 7.69
CA ILE A 104 1.96 -4.32 7.95
C ILE A 104 1.62 -4.00 9.41
N VAL A 105 2.26 -2.97 9.95
CA VAL A 105 1.98 -2.41 11.27
C VAL A 105 1.67 -0.91 11.15
N LYS A 106 0.72 -0.45 11.94
CA LYS A 106 0.44 0.97 12.08
C LYS A 106 1.46 1.60 13.04
N THR A 107 2.08 2.70 12.63
CA THR A 107 3.02 3.47 13.43
C THR A 107 2.28 4.36 14.42
N ALA A 108 3.01 4.94 15.38
CA ALA A 108 2.45 5.92 16.33
C ALA A 108 1.90 7.17 15.62
N ASP A 109 2.47 7.52 14.46
CA ASP A 109 2.07 8.67 13.64
C ASP A 109 0.84 8.36 12.77
N GLY A 110 0.27 7.16 12.88
CA GLY A 110 -0.92 6.74 12.15
C GLY A 110 -0.67 6.23 10.73
N THR A 111 0.59 6.21 10.28
CA THR A 111 0.99 5.66 8.97
C THR A 111 1.18 4.14 9.03
N TYR A 112 1.21 3.48 7.87
CA TYR A 112 1.48 2.05 7.78
C TYR A 112 2.90 1.79 7.27
N LYS A 113 3.55 0.79 7.84
CA LYS A 113 4.83 0.28 7.35
C LYS A 113 4.85 -1.24 7.42
N LEU A 114 5.81 -1.84 6.73
CA LEU A 114 6.06 -3.27 6.84
C LEU A 114 6.55 -3.64 8.25
N ASP A 115 6.15 -4.82 8.73
CA ASP A 115 6.66 -5.38 9.98
C ASP A 115 8.05 -5.97 9.75
N ASP A 116 9.09 -5.20 10.07
CA ASP A 116 10.51 -5.56 9.89
C ASP A 116 10.90 -6.89 10.57
N LYS A 117 10.09 -7.40 11.51
CA LYS A 117 10.30 -8.70 12.15
C LYS A 117 9.87 -9.86 11.27
N LYS A 118 8.79 -9.67 10.50
CA LYS A 118 8.19 -10.70 9.64
C LYS A 118 8.67 -10.57 8.20
N ILE A 119 8.85 -9.36 7.69
CA ILE A 119 9.21 -9.10 6.30
C ILE A 119 10.47 -8.24 6.23
N LYS A 120 11.37 -8.58 5.31
CA LYS A 120 12.54 -7.78 4.96
C LYS A 120 12.60 -7.64 3.45
N ILE A 121 12.79 -6.42 2.98
CA ILE A 121 12.94 -6.10 1.57
C ILE A 121 14.28 -5.41 1.39
N ASP A 122 15.08 -5.92 0.46
CA ASP A 122 16.42 -5.40 0.14
C ASP A 122 16.56 -5.36 -1.39
N GLY A 123 16.39 -4.18 -1.98
CA GLY A 123 16.33 -4.02 -3.43
C GLY A 123 15.19 -4.84 -4.04
N ASP A 124 15.55 -5.81 -4.89
CA ASP A 124 14.61 -6.71 -5.55
C ASP A 124 14.33 -8.00 -4.76
N GLU A 125 15.02 -8.20 -3.62
CA GLU A 125 14.83 -9.36 -2.75
C GLU A 125 13.73 -9.09 -1.70
N ILE A 126 12.76 -10.01 -1.59
CA ILE A 126 11.79 -10.06 -0.50
C ILE A 126 12.01 -11.34 0.32
N LYS A 127 12.04 -11.19 1.64
CA LYS A 127 12.09 -12.28 2.62
C LYS A 127 10.90 -12.15 3.58
N ILE A 128 10.04 -13.15 3.64
CA ILE A 128 8.94 -13.25 4.60
C ILE A 128 9.22 -14.41 5.57
N LYS A 129 9.00 -14.20 6.86
CA LYS A 129 9.16 -15.16 7.94
C LYS A 129 7.91 -15.16 8.80
N GLU A 130 7.32 -16.33 8.96
CA GLU A 130 6.16 -16.53 9.82
C GLU A 130 6.24 -17.90 10.48
N GLY A 131 6.61 -17.93 11.76
CA GLY A 131 6.89 -19.19 12.48
C GLY A 131 8.00 -19.98 11.77
N ASP A 132 7.69 -21.22 11.41
CA ASP A 132 8.58 -22.12 10.66
C ASP A 132 8.55 -21.90 9.14
N LYS A 133 7.63 -21.04 8.65
CA LYS A 133 7.51 -20.71 7.25
C LYS A 133 8.46 -19.59 6.88
N LYS A 134 9.21 -19.79 5.79
CA LYS A 134 10.08 -18.78 5.22
C LYS A 134 9.94 -18.74 3.71
N PHE A 135 9.53 -17.60 3.20
CA PHE A 135 9.50 -17.29 1.78
C PHE A 135 10.65 -16.33 1.46
N LYS A 136 11.38 -16.60 0.37
CA LYS A 136 12.38 -15.70 -0.20
C LYS A 136 12.17 -15.68 -1.71
N MET A 137 12.15 -14.49 -2.30
CA MET A 137 12.13 -14.31 -3.75
C MET A 137 13.15 -13.23 -4.13
N GLU A 138 13.96 -13.53 -5.14
CA GLU A 138 15.04 -12.70 -5.65
C GLU A 138 15.20 -12.99 -7.14
N GLU A 139 15.09 -11.98 -8.01
CA GLU A 139 15.34 -12.03 -9.46
C GLU A 139 15.31 -13.43 -10.15
N GLY A 140 14.12 -14.02 -10.28
CA GLY A 140 13.93 -15.31 -10.96
C GLY A 140 14.17 -16.55 -10.10
N GLU A 141 14.76 -16.39 -8.91
CA GLU A 141 14.84 -17.41 -7.86
C GLU A 141 13.69 -17.26 -6.85
N MET A 142 12.98 -18.36 -6.59
CA MET A 142 12.02 -18.49 -5.51
C MET A 142 12.46 -19.59 -4.55
N LYS A 143 12.34 -19.35 -3.25
CA LYS A 143 12.64 -20.32 -2.21
C LYS A 143 11.60 -20.30 -1.12
N ILE A 144 10.96 -21.45 -0.91
CA ILE A 144 9.94 -21.66 0.11
C ILE A 144 10.46 -22.71 1.08
N LYS A 145 10.34 -22.44 2.38
CA LYS A 145 10.57 -23.42 3.44
C LYS A 145 9.32 -23.46 4.31
N ASP A 146 8.79 -24.65 4.57
CA ASP A 146 7.67 -24.90 5.48
C ASP A 146 7.99 -26.16 6.28
N GLY A 147 8.38 -26.00 7.55
CA GLY A 147 8.89 -27.12 8.37
C GLY A 147 10.13 -27.78 7.74
N ASP A 148 10.02 -29.06 7.43
CA ASP A 148 11.07 -29.87 6.79
C ASP A 148 11.02 -29.84 5.26
N GLU A 149 9.95 -29.28 4.70
CA GLU A 149 9.82 -29.09 3.27
C GLU A 149 10.56 -27.83 2.81
N LYS A 150 11.26 -27.97 1.69
CA LYS A 150 11.99 -26.88 1.06
C LYS A 150 11.87 -26.99 -0.45
N MET A 151 11.29 -25.97 -1.05
CA MET A 151 11.24 -25.76 -2.49
C MET A 151 12.23 -24.65 -2.87
N LYS A 152 12.99 -24.86 -3.95
CA LYS A 152 13.75 -23.81 -4.64
C LYS A 152 13.43 -23.93 -6.13
N THR A 153 13.13 -22.81 -6.77
CA THR A 153 12.95 -22.70 -8.22
C THR A 153 13.86 -21.59 -8.72
N ASP A 154 14.54 -21.83 -9.84
CA ASP A 154 15.52 -20.92 -10.43
C ASP A 154 15.50 -21.12 -11.95
N GLY A 155 14.74 -20.26 -12.65
CA GLY A 155 14.47 -20.43 -14.08
C GLY A 155 13.77 -21.77 -14.38
N ASP A 156 14.41 -22.60 -15.19
CA ASP A 156 13.92 -23.93 -15.60
C ASP A 156 14.31 -25.05 -14.60
N GLU A 157 15.10 -24.74 -13.56
CA GLU A 157 15.45 -25.67 -12.50
C GLU A 157 14.44 -25.57 -11.35
N SER A 158 13.92 -26.70 -10.88
CA SER A 158 13.20 -26.78 -9.61
C SER A 158 13.72 -27.90 -8.74
N LYS A 159 13.68 -27.67 -7.43
CA LYS A 159 14.20 -28.60 -6.42
C LYS A 159 13.28 -28.62 -5.23
N ILE A 160 12.81 -29.82 -4.92
CA ILE A 160 11.95 -30.10 -3.76
C ILE A 160 12.72 -31.02 -2.83
N LYS A 161 12.81 -30.64 -1.57
CA LYS A 161 13.36 -31.48 -0.50
C LYS A 161 12.31 -31.63 0.59
N THR A 162 11.99 -32.87 0.93
CA THR A 162 11.23 -33.26 2.13
C THR A 162 12.19 -34.00 3.07
N GLU A 163 11.71 -34.54 4.18
CA GLU A 163 12.53 -35.36 5.09
C GLU A 163 13.13 -36.57 4.36
N ASP A 164 12.29 -37.29 3.62
CA ASP A 164 12.63 -38.58 3.02
C ASP A 164 13.09 -38.48 1.56
N MET A 165 12.89 -37.33 0.90
CA MET A 165 13.09 -37.25 -0.54
C MET A 165 13.74 -35.94 -0.95
N LYS A 166 14.60 -36.03 -1.97
CA LYS A 166 15.10 -34.88 -2.72
C LYS A 166 14.86 -35.10 -4.20
N SER A 167 13.96 -34.32 -4.77
CA SER A 167 13.69 -34.26 -6.21
C SER A 167 14.34 -33.01 -6.82
N LYS A 168 15.02 -33.18 -7.95
CA LYS A 168 15.54 -32.08 -8.77
C LYS A 168 15.01 -32.27 -10.19
N THR A 169 14.37 -31.24 -10.75
CA THR A 169 13.93 -31.18 -12.13
C THR A 169 14.74 -30.12 -12.86
N GLU A 170 15.30 -30.46 -14.02
CA GLU A 170 16.12 -29.60 -14.88
C GLU A 170 15.84 -30.02 -16.33
N ASP A 171 15.51 -29.07 -17.21
CA ASP A 171 15.15 -29.34 -18.62
C ASP A 171 14.07 -30.42 -18.81
N GLY A 172 13.08 -30.44 -17.91
CA GLY A 172 12.01 -31.45 -17.90
C GLY A 172 12.42 -32.85 -17.42
N GLN A 173 13.70 -33.09 -17.13
CA GLN A 173 14.16 -34.35 -16.53
C GLN A 173 14.13 -34.27 -15.01
N THR A 174 13.46 -35.24 -14.37
CA THR A 174 13.38 -35.31 -12.90
C THR A 174 14.29 -36.41 -12.36
N LYS A 175 15.16 -36.04 -11.42
CA LYS A 175 16.03 -36.95 -10.67
C LYS A 175 15.57 -36.96 -9.21
N THR A 176 15.14 -38.13 -8.73
CA THR A 176 14.72 -38.35 -7.35
C THR A 176 15.79 -39.13 -6.60
N LYS A 177 16.11 -38.68 -5.38
CA LYS A 177 16.93 -39.42 -4.43
C LYS A 177 16.15 -39.58 -3.14
N GLU A 178 15.99 -40.83 -2.72
CA GLU A 178 15.54 -41.26 -1.39
C GLU A 178 16.76 -41.43 -0.47
#